data_AF-K2EER8-F1
#
_entry.id   AF-K2EER8-F1
#
_cell.length_a   1.000
_cell.length_b   1.000
_cell.length_c   1.000
_cell.angle_alpha   90.00
_cell.angle_beta   90.00
_cell.angle_gamma   90.00
#
_symmetry.space_group_name_H-M   'P 1'
#
loop_
_entity.id
_entity.type
_entity.pdbx_description
1 polymer ?
#
loop_
_entity_poly.entity_id
_entity_poly.type
_entity_poly.pdbx_seq_one_letter_code
_entity_poly.pdbx_strand_id
1 'polypeptide(L)'
;MKITPKILSIPPYLSTTWKNVTSLHVKPEGGLFTLVVLLQSQVQVEIPNLHQETIDEVFQAHARSALVEHDQIYPSMGPFTFSLPFSPEGGLKDHLASSMEHNPEQKDLPNLPPQVLEKISLIAKAFGIDRLPSFSDPAPSCNCAYCQIARSIKGEKEEEFVSDGELSFRSTWEIKQKSDKLYSVANTLDPTESYDVFLGSPLGCTCGSKDCEHIQAVLKT
;
A
#
# COMPACT_ATOMS: atom_id res chain seq x y z
N MET A 1 3.40 -34.28 -12.76
CA MET A 1 2.90 -33.00 -12.23
C MET A 1 4.08 -32.18 -11.73
N LYS A 2 4.12 -30.87 -11.99
CA LYS A 2 5.23 -30.00 -11.61
C LYS A 2 4.68 -28.67 -11.10
N ILE A 3 4.73 -28.49 -9.78
CA ILE A 3 4.35 -27.25 -9.10
C ILE A 3 5.64 -26.62 -8.58
N THR A 4 5.96 -25.43 -9.07
CA THR A 4 7.16 -24.69 -8.65
C THR A 4 6.81 -23.22 -8.51
N PRO A 5 7.61 -22.37 -7.84
CA PRO A 5 7.33 -20.93 -7.76
C PRO A 5 7.32 -20.18 -9.11
N LYS A 6 7.68 -20.84 -10.22
CA LYS A 6 7.68 -20.23 -11.57
C LYS A 6 6.55 -20.74 -12.45
N ILE A 7 6.20 -22.02 -12.32
CA ILE A 7 5.33 -22.74 -13.25
C ILE A 7 4.37 -23.61 -12.45
N LEU A 8 3.10 -23.58 -12.85
CA LEU A 8 2.04 -24.50 -12.48
C LEU A 8 1.77 -25.44 -13.67
N SER A 9 2.16 -26.71 -13.53
CA SER A 9 1.93 -27.73 -14.56
C SER A 9 1.27 -28.97 -13.98
N ILE A 10 0.01 -29.17 -14.34
CA ILE A 10 -0.83 -30.31 -13.97
C ILE A 10 -1.39 -30.93 -15.25
N PRO A 11 -0.64 -31.82 -15.93
CA PRO A 11 -1.12 -32.51 -17.11
C PRO A 11 -2.29 -33.47 -16.78
N PRO A 12 -3.23 -33.69 -17.73
CA PRO A 12 -3.32 -33.08 -19.06
C PRO A 12 -3.98 -31.67 -19.07
N TYR A 13 -4.39 -31.16 -17.91
CA TYR A 13 -5.30 -30.02 -17.81
C TYR A 13 -4.66 -28.66 -18.03
N LEU A 14 -3.48 -28.41 -17.43
CA LEU A 14 -2.89 -27.08 -17.41
C LEU A 14 -1.37 -27.13 -17.39
N SER A 15 -0.72 -26.24 -18.15
CA SER A 15 0.70 -25.95 -18.01
C SER A 15 0.93 -24.47 -18.29
N THR A 16 1.14 -23.68 -17.25
CA THR A 16 1.26 -22.22 -17.34
C THR A 16 2.21 -21.65 -16.29
N THR A 17 2.62 -20.39 -16.46
CA THR A 17 3.33 -19.61 -15.44
C THR A 17 2.34 -18.92 -14.50
N TRP A 18 2.71 -18.69 -13.24
CA TRP A 18 1.84 -18.01 -12.27
C TRP A 18 1.38 -16.63 -12.72
N LYS A 19 2.21 -15.91 -13.48
CA LYS A 19 1.86 -14.63 -14.10
C LYS A 19 0.58 -14.63 -14.93
N ASN A 20 0.22 -15.78 -15.50
CA ASN A 20 -0.96 -15.92 -16.35
C ASN A 20 -2.20 -16.36 -15.56
N VAL A 21 -2.06 -16.62 -14.27
CA VAL A 21 -3.15 -17.03 -13.39
C VAL A 21 -3.74 -15.79 -12.73
N THR A 22 -5.04 -15.58 -12.90
CA THR A 22 -5.79 -14.47 -12.30
C THR A 22 -6.37 -14.86 -10.95
N SER A 23 -6.97 -16.05 -10.85
CA SER A 23 -7.48 -16.55 -9.57
C SER A 23 -7.46 -18.08 -9.50
N LEU A 24 -7.46 -18.59 -8.27
CA LEU A 24 -7.52 -20.00 -7.93
C LEU A 24 -8.68 -20.22 -6.96
N HIS A 25 -9.53 -21.20 -7.24
CA HIS A 25 -10.64 -21.60 -6.38
C HIS A 25 -10.65 -23.11 -6.20
N VAL A 26 -11.18 -23.58 -5.07
CA VAL A 26 -11.30 -25.00 -4.77
C VAL A 26 -12.77 -25.33 -4.52
N LYS A 27 -13.25 -26.39 -5.16
CA LYS A 27 -14.57 -26.97 -4.94
C LYS A 27 -14.40 -28.34 -4.28
N PRO A 28 -14.96 -28.60 -3.10
CA PRO A 28 -14.92 -29.94 -2.50
C PRO A 28 -15.90 -30.88 -3.22
N GLU A 29 -15.47 -32.11 -3.51
CA GLU A 29 -16.24 -33.11 -4.23
C GLU A 29 -15.96 -34.51 -3.68
N GLY A 30 -16.87 -35.03 -2.84
CA GLY A 30 -16.84 -36.43 -2.40
C GLY A 30 -15.58 -36.88 -1.65
N GLY A 31 -14.87 -35.97 -0.97
CA GLY A 31 -13.60 -36.25 -0.27
C GLY A 31 -12.34 -35.97 -1.10
N LEU A 32 -12.50 -35.59 -2.37
CA LEU A 32 -11.48 -35.01 -3.23
C LEU A 32 -11.79 -33.54 -3.50
N PHE A 33 -10.88 -32.85 -4.17
CA PHE A 33 -11.01 -31.44 -4.49
C PHE A 33 -10.88 -31.22 -6.00
N THR A 34 -11.68 -30.30 -6.51
CA THR A 34 -11.60 -29.81 -7.89
C THR A 34 -11.01 -28.40 -7.85
N LEU A 35 -9.82 -28.22 -8.43
CA LEU A 35 -9.14 -26.93 -8.54
C LEU A 35 -9.63 -26.21 -9.78
N VAL A 36 -10.14 -24.99 -9.60
CA VAL A 36 -10.60 -24.11 -10.66
C VAL A 36 -9.58 -22.99 -10.83
N VAL A 37 -8.98 -22.91 -12.01
CA VAL A 37 -7.96 -21.91 -12.35
C VAL A 37 -8.53 -20.95 -13.38
N LEU A 38 -8.62 -19.66 -13.05
CA LEU A 38 -8.97 -18.60 -14.00
C LEU A 38 -7.68 -17.98 -14.53
N LEU A 39 -7.50 -18.01 -15.85
CA LEU A 39 -6.35 -17.41 -16.52
C LEU A 39 -6.65 -15.96 -16.94
N GLN A 40 -5.60 -15.17 -17.18
CA GLN A 40 -5.72 -13.79 -17.69
C GLN A 40 -6.48 -13.71 -19.03
N SER A 41 -6.43 -14.79 -19.82
CA SER A 41 -7.21 -14.95 -21.05
C SER A 41 -8.71 -15.14 -20.83
N GLN A 42 -9.18 -15.08 -19.57
CA GLN A 42 -10.55 -15.41 -19.14
C GLN A 42 -10.93 -16.87 -19.36
N VAL A 43 -9.96 -17.74 -19.65
CA VAL A 43 -10.18 -19.19 -19.75
C VAL A 43 -10.19 -19.77 -18.35
N GLN A 44 -11.27 -20.47 -18.01
CA GLN A 44 -11.40 -21.24 -16.78
C GLN A 44 -11.04 -22.70 -17.05
N VAL A 45 -10.12 -23.24 -16.27
CA VAL A 45 -9.70 -24.64 -16.31
C VAL A 45 -10.06 -25.32 -15.00
N GLU A 46 -10.82 -26.41 -15.07
CA GLU A 46 -11.18 -27.21 -13.91
C GLU A 46 -10.36 -28.50 -13.89
N ILE A 47 -9.71 -28.77 -12.76
CA ILE A 47 -8.80 -29.90 -12.55
C ILE A 47 -9.40 -30.76 -11.43
N PRO A 48 -10.11 -31.84 -11.78
CA PRO A 48 -10.82 -32.66 -10.80
C PRO A 48 -9.90 -33.66 -10.09
N ASN A 49 -10.42 -34.25 -9.02
CA ASN A 49 -9.83 -35.39 -8.31
C ASN A 49 -8.45 -35.14 -7.68
N LEU A 50 -8.23 -33.94 -7.14
CA LEU A 50 -7.00 -33.59 -6.42
C LEU A 50 -7.12 -33.92 -4.93
N HIS A 51 -6.03 -34.41 -4.36
CA HIS A 51 -5.92 -34.59 -2.91
C HIS A 51 -5.60 -33.25 -2.23
N GLN A 52 -5.94 -33.14 -0.94
CA GLN A 52 -5.70 -31.94 -0.15
C GLN A 52 -4.22 -31.53 -0.16
N GLU A 53 -3.30 -32.50 -0.02
CA GLU A 53 -1.85 -32.26 -0.05
C GLU A 53 -1.41 -31.55 -1.34
N THR A 54 -2.04 -31.91 -2.46
CA THR A 54 -1.78 -31.31 -3.77
C THR A 54 -2.33 -29.89 -3.87
N ILE A 55 -3.51 -29.64 -3.30
CA ILE A 55 -4.08 -28.30 -3.21
C ILE A 55 -3.16 -27.40 -2.38
N ASP A 56 -2.72 -27.88 -1.22
CA ASP A 56 -1.82 -27.14 -0.33
C ASP A 56 -0.49 -26.80 -1.04
N GLU A 57 0.06 -27.73 -1.83
CA GLU A 57 1.25 -27.50 -2.65
C GLU A 57 1.04 -26.40 -3.71
N VAL A 58 -0.11 -26.41 -4.40
CA VAL A 58 -0.47 -25.38 -5.40
C VAL A 58 -0.54 -24.00 -4.75
N PHE A 59 -1.27 -23.86 -3.64
CA PHE A 59 -1.42 -22.58 -2.95
C PHE A 59 -0.11 -22.10 -2.33
N GLN A 60 0.70 -23.01 -1.78
CA GLN A 60 2.02 -22.66 -1.24
C GLN A 60 2.97 -22.18 -2.34
N ALA A 61 2.97 -22.81 -3.52
CA ALA A 61 3.79 -22.39 -4.64
C ALA A 61 3.34 -21.05 -5.24
N HIS A 62 2.03 -20.80 -5.31
CA HIS A 62 1.48 -19.50 -5.70
C HIS A 62 1.91 -18.40 -4.73
N ALA A 63 1.76 -18.62 -3.42
CA ALA A 63 2.21 -17.68 -2.39
C ALA A 63 3.72 -17.37 -2.51
N ARG A 64 4.54 -18.39 -2.75
CA ARG A 64 5.99 -18.20 -2.98
C ARG A 64 6.28 -17.44 -4.28
N SER A 65 5.51 -17.64 -5.34
CA SER A 65 5.70 -16.90 -6.60
C SER A 65 5.48 -15.40 -6.44
N ALA A 66 4.52 -15.00 -5.61
CA ALA A 66 4.26 -13.59 -5.29
C ALA A 66 5.43 -12.93 -4.53
N LEU A 67 6.14 -13.70 -3.70
CA LEU A 67 7.34 -13.23 -2.99
C LEU A 67 8.54 -13.09 -3.93
N VAL A 68 8.74 -14.03 -4.86
CA VAL A 68 9.87 -14.03 -5.81
C VAL A 68 9.79 -12.87 -6.81
N GLU A 69 8.59 -12.38 -7.16
CA GLU A 69 8.46 -11.17 -8.00
C GLU A 69 8.92 -9.89 -7.30
N HIS A 70 8.97 -9.88 -5.97
CA HIS A 70 9.47 -8.76 -5.17
C HIS A 70 10.98 -8.81 -4.87
N ASP A 71 11.66 -9.87 -5.30
CA ASP A 71 12.99 -10.25 -4.81
C ASP A 71 14.14 -10.00 -5.82
N GLN A 72 14.04 -8.96 -6.67
CA GLN A 72 15.25 -8.33 -7.25
C GLN A 72 16.00 -7.41 -6.26
N ILE A 73 15.66 -7.46 -4.97
CA ILE A 73 16.42 -6.83 -3.89
C ILE A 73 16.58 -7.86 -2.76
N TYR A 74 17.75 -8.49 -2.65
CA TYR A 74 18.11 -9.37 -1.53
C TYR A 74 19.33 -8.80 -0.77
N PRO A 75 19.63 -9.17 0.50
CA PRO A 75 19.23 -10.45 1.13
C PRO A 75 18.78 -10.45 2.62
N SER A 76 18.07 -11.53 2.96
CA SER A 76 18.20 -12.39 4.16
C SER A 76 17.88 -11.90 5.60
N MET A 77 16.87 -12.59 6.17
CA MET A 77 16.66 -13.05 7.55
C MET A 77 16.36 -12.08 8.70
N GLY A 78 15.11 -12.17 9.17
CA GLY A 78 14.70 -11.98 10.57
C GLY A 78 13.47 -12.88 10.86
N PRO A 79 13.24 -13.31 12.11
CA PRO A 79 12.23 -14.31 12.48
C PRO A 79 10.78 -13.77 12.49
N PHE A 80 10.52 -12.64 11.84
CA PHE A 80 9.21 -12.01 11.83
C PHE A 80 8.46 -12.37 10.56
N THR A 81 7.72 -13.47 10.60
CA THR A 81 6.64 -13.72 9.64
C THR A 81 5.48 -12.77 9.96
N PHE A 82 5.46 -11.60 9.34
CA PHE A 82 4.25 -10.78 9.25
C PHE A 82 3.32 -11.43 8.22
N SER A 83 2.50 -12.38 8.67
CA SER A 83 1.37 -12.88 7.91
C SER A 83 0.29 -11.81 7.94
N LEU A 84 0.02 -11.12 6.83
CA LEU A 84 -1.12 -10.21 6.71
C LEU A 84 -2.33 -10.98 6.16
N PRO A 85 -3.37 -11.26 6.97
CA PRO A 85 -4.61 -11.85 6.48
C PRO A 85 -5.51 -10.75 5.93
N PHE A 86 -5.54 -10.59 4.61
CA PHE A 86 -6.60 -9.81 3.97
C PHE A 86 -7.87 -10.65 3.93
N SER A 87 -8.68 -10.60 5.00
CA SER A 87 -10.05 -11.12 4.99
C SER A 87 -11.06 -9.96 4.86
N PRO A 88 -12.10 -10.09 4.02
CA PRO A 88 -13.07 -9.03 3.76
C PRO A 88 -14.06 -8.78 4.91
N GLU A 89 -14.07 -9.63 5.95
CA GLU A 89 -15.01 -9.51 7.08
C GLU A 89 -14.36 -9.10 8.42
N GLY A 90 -13.04 -8.89 8.44
CA GLY A 90 -12.29 -8.44 9.62
C GLY A 90 -11.22 -7.45 9.19
N GLY A 91 -11.50 -6.16 9.40
CA GLY A 91 -10.62 -5.08 8.94
C GLY A 91 -9.20 -5.24 9.47
N LEU A 92 -8.22 -4.85 8.64
CA LEU A 92 -6.79 -4.76 8.96
C LEU A 92 -6.51 -4.12 10.35
N LYS A 93 -7.41 -3.23 10.79
CA LYS A 93 -7.37 -2.47 12.03
C LYS A 93 -7.44 -3.34 13.29
N ASP A 94 -8.24 -4.41 13.27
CA ASP A 94 -8.41 -5.26 14.46
C ASP A 94 -7.30 -6.32 14.52
N HIS A 95 -6.89 -6.87 13.37
CA HIS A 95 -5.89 -7.93 13.31
C HIS A 95 -4.45 -7.47 13.55
N LEU A 96 -4.03 -6.30 13.08
CA LEU A 96 -2.67 -5.78 13.34
C LEU A 96 -2.46 -5.40 14.81
N ALA A 97 -3.47 -4.80 15.43
CA ALA A 97 -3.41 -4.46 16.84
C ALA A 97 -3.50 -5.70 17.74
N SER A 98 -4.32 -6.68 17.37
CA SER A 98 -4.47 -7.93 18.13
C SER A 98 -3.30 -8.92 17.96
N SER A 99 -2.54 -8.84 16.87
CA SER A 99 -1.41 -9.77 16.63
C SER A 99 -0.08 -9.29 17.23
N MET A 100 -0.04 -8.05 17.74
CA MET A 100 1.15 -7.46 18.34
C MET A 100 0.84 -7.04 19.77
N GLU A 101 0.84 -8.01 20.68
CA GLU A 101 0.71 -7.74 22.10
C GLU A 101 2.10 -7.72 22.78
N HIS A 102 2.19 -7.03 23.91
CA HIS A 102 3.35 -7.10 24.77
C HIS A 102 3.59 -8.57 25.18
N ASN A 103 4.75 -9.13 24.81
CA ASN A 103 5.21 -10.43 25.29
C ASN A 103 6.26 -10.25 26.41
N PRO A 104 5.95 -10.60 27.67
CA PRO A 104 6.89 -10.53 28.79
C PRO A 104 8.13 -11.42 28.63
N GLU A 105 8.03 -12.55 27.92
CA GLU A 105 9.16 -13.46 27.68
C GLU A 105 10.24 -12.82 26.81
N GLN A 106 9.88 -11.77 26.08
CA GLN A 106 10.75 -11.00 25.20
C GLN A 106 11.21 -9.69 25.82
N LYS A 107 11.02 -9.51 27.15
CA LYS A 107 11.31 -8.26 27.86
C LYS A 107 12.71 -7.72 27.65
N ASP A 108 13.71 -8.59 27.50
CA ASP A 108 15.13 -8.19 27.45
C ASP A 108 15.75 -8.38 26.05
N LEU A 109 14.92 -8.37 24.99
CA LEU A 109 15.44 -8.39 23.62
C LEU A 109 16.34 -7.18 23.34
N PRO A 110 17.36 -7.31 22.46
CA PRO A 110 18.18 -6.19 22.04
C PRO A 110 17.35 -5.15 21.27
N ASN A 111 17.87 -3.92 21.20
CA ASN A 111 17.22 -2.86 20.42
C ASN A 111 17.20 -3.22 18.94
N LEU A 112 16.03 -3.04 18.32
CA LEU A 112 15.88 -3.07 16.87
C LEU A 112 16.72 -1.95 16.25
N PRO A 113 17.29 -2.17 15.05
CA PRO A 113 18.02 -1.13 14.35
C PRO A 113 17.14 0.12 14.16
N PRO A 114 17.68 1.34 14.35
CA PRO A 114 16.90 2.58 14.22
C PRO A 114 16.16 2.70 12.88
N GLN A 115 16.82 2.30 11.78
CA GLN A 115 16.23 2.31 10.44
C GLN A 115 15.01 1.38 10.30
N VAL A 116 14.94 0.31 11.10
CA VAL A 116 13.79 -0.60 11.10
C VAL A 116 12.64 0.01 11.87
N LEU A 117 12.92 0.61 13.04
CA LEU A 117 11.92 1.32 13.83
C LEU A 117 11.28 2.49 13.05
N GLU A 118 12.10 3.26 12.34
CA GLU A 118 11.66 4.36 11.48
C GLU A 118 10.76 3.88 10.33
N LYS A 119 11.14 2.80 9.64
CA LYS A 119 10.30 2.24 8.57
C LYS A 119 8.95 1.74 9.10
N ILE A 120 8.97 1.06 10.24
CA ILE A 120 7.76 0.56 10.88
C ILE A 120 6.87 1.73 11.33
N SER A 121 7.45 2.79 11.90
CA SER A 121 6.68 3.97 12.33
C SER A 121 6.05 4.71 11.15
N LEU A 122 6.78 4.88 10.04
CA LEU A 122 6.25 5.48 8.81
C LEU A 122 5.06 4.69 8.24
N ILE A 123 5.19 3.36 8.17
CA ILE A 123 4.10 2.49 7.73
C ILE A 123 2.92 2.61 8.69
N ALA A 124 3.16 2.53 10.01
CA ALA A 124 2.09 2.62 11.01
C ALA A 124 1.31 3.94 10.92
N LYS A 125 2.01 5.07 10.75
CA LYS A 125 1.40 6.40 10.53
C LYS A 125 0.61 6.45 9.23
N ALA A 126 1.15 5.92 8.12
CA ALA A 126 0.47 5.90 6.82
C ALA A 126 -0.86 5.12 6.83
N PHE A 127 -0.94 4.06 7.64
CA PHE A 127 -2.15 3.26 7.81
C PHE A 127 -3.02 3.70 9.00
N GLY A 128 -2.63 4.75 9.74
CA GLY A 128 -3.36 5.29 10.89
C GLY A 128 -3.42 4.33 12.09
N ILE A 129 -2.44 3.44 12.23
CA ILE A 129 -2.36 2.43 13.32
C ILE A 129 -2.02 3.10 14.66
N ASP A 130 -1.25 4.19 14.62
CA ASP A 130 -0.90 5.06 15.75
C ASP A 130 -2.13 5.63 16.48
N ARG A 131 -3.26 5.76 15.79
CA ARG A 131 -4.51 6.32 16.31
C ARG A 131 -5.54 5.26 16.71
N LEU A 132 -5.20 3.98 16.58
CA LEU A 132 -6.12 2.91 16.95
C LEU A 132 -6.20 2.77 18.47
N PRO A 133 -7.41 2.73 19.06
CA PRO A 133 -7.58 2.55 20.50
C PRO A 133 -7.06 1.20 21.01
N SER A 134 -6.88 0.23 20.12
CA SER A 134 -6.29 -1.08 20.39
C SER A 134 -4.76 -1.05 20.50
N PHE A 135 -4.10 0.05 20.13
CA PHE A 135 -2.65 0.20 20.25
C PHE A 135 -2.26 0.64 21.67
N SER A 136 -2.05 -0.34 22.53
CA SER A 136 -1.81 -0.18 23.97
C SER A 136 -0.48 0.54 24.27
N ASP A 137 -0.35 1.11 25.47
CA ASP A 137 0.90 1.74 25.89
C ASP A 137 2.03 0.71 26.11
N PRO A 138 3.28 1.05 25.76
CA PRO A 138 4.41 0.19 26.05
C PRO A 138 4.63 0.09 27.57
N ALA A 139 4.93 -1.12 28.06
CA ALA A 139 5.33 -1.29 29.45
C ALA A 139 6.68 -0.60 29.72
N PRO A 140 6.84 0.16 30.82
CA PRO A 140 7.96 1.07 31.03
C PRO A 140 9.32 0.36 31.16
N SER A 141 9.32 -0.91 31.55
CA SER A 141 10.54 -1.72 31.72
C SER A 141 10.68 -2.84 30.70
N CYS A 142 9.87 -2.85 29.64
CA CYS A 142 9.88 -3.91 28.64
C CYS A 142 10.52 -3.49 27.33
N ASN A 143 11.47 -4.28 26.85
CA ASN A 143 12.15 -4.15 25.57
C ASN A 143 11.74 -5.20 24.53
N CYS A 144 10.54 -5.78 24.62
CA CYS A 144 10.04 -6.64 23.54
C CYS A 144 9.81 -5.82 22.26
N ALA A 145 9.77 -6.48 21.10
CA ALA A 145 9.61 -5.83 19.80
C ALA A 145 8.38 -4.89 19.78
N TYR A 146 7.26 -5.32 20.37
CA TYR A 146 6.08 -4.47 20.52
C TYR A 146 6.39 -3.18 21.30
N CYS A 147 6.97 -3.28 22.49
CA CYS A 147 7.24 -2.11 23.33
C CYS A 147 8.29 -1.18 22.71
N GLN A 148 9.24 -1.69 21.93
CA GLN A 148 10.19 -0.88 21.17
C GLN A 148 9.50 -0.10 20.04
N ILE A 149 8.63 -0.76 19.27
CA ILE A 149 7.86 -0.14 18.18
C ILE A 149 6.85 0.87 18.74
N ALA A 150 6.11 0.51 19.80
CA ALA A 150 5.15 1.40 20.45
C ALA A 150 5.83 2.64 21.06
N ARG A 151 7.04 2.49 21.63
CA ARG A 151 7.85 3.63 22.04
C ARG A 151 8.30 4.48 20.84
N SER A 152 8.65 3.88 19.71
CA SER A 152 9.02 4.64 18.51
C SER A 152 7.84 5.40 17.91
N ILE A 153 6.64 4.81 17.91
CA ILE A 153 5.43 5.43 17.36
C ILE A 153 4.90 6.54 18.28
N LYS A 154 4.88 6.30 19.60
CA LYS A 154 4.37 7.27 20.60
C LYS A 154 5.43 8.28 21.08
N GLY A 155 6.71 7.95 20.92
CA GLY A 155 7.85 8.72 21.45
C GLY A 155 8.29 9.88 20.57
N GLU A 156 7.81 9.97 19.33
CA GLU A 156 7.86 11.20 18.55
C GLU A 156 6.63 12.06 18.87
N LYS A 157 6.64 12.69 20.05
CA LYS A 157 5.95 13.97 20.22
C LYS A 157 6.87 15.10 19.74
N GLU A 158 7.31 15.01 18.51
CA GLU A 158 7.27 16.19 17.66
C GLU A 158 6.03 15.98 16.80
N GLU A 159 4.89 16.34 17.38
CA GLU A 159 3.77 16.77 16.55
C GLU A 159 4.37 17.89 15.69
N GLU A 160 4.70 17.59 14.43
CA GLU A 160 4.81 18.63 13.43
C GLU A 160 3.49 19.37 13.52
N PHE A 161 3.56 20.53 14.15
CA PHE A 161 2.48 21.48 14.22
C PHE A 161 2.34 21.98 12.79
N VAL A 162 1.63 21.21 11.95
CA VAL A 162 1.10 21.68 10.69
C VAL A 162 0.13 22.76 11.11
N SER A 163 0.64 23.98 11.22
CA SER A 163 -0.18 25.13 11.52
C SER A 163 -1.29 25.17 10.47
N ASP A 164 -2.50 25.61 10.84
CA ASP A 164 -3.62 25.78 9.88
C ASP A 164 -3.24 26.66 8.66
N GLY A 165 -2.09 27.34 8.70
CA GLY A 165 -1.49 28.02 7.55
C GLY A 165 -0.99 27.10 6.43
N GLU A 166 -0.61 25.85 6.71
CA GLU A 166 -0.06 24.90 5.72
C GLU A 166 -1.15 24.06 5.03
N LEU A 167 -2.36 24.04 5.62
CA LEU A 167 -3.60 23.58 4.97
C LEU A 167 -4.34 24.70 4.23
N SER A 168 -3.69 25.84 4.00
CA SER A 168 -4.16 26.79 3.00
C SER A 168 -3.41 26.49 1.70
N PHE A 169 -4.12 25.95 0.69
CA PHE A 169 -3.68 25.96 -0.71
C PHE A 169 -3.51 27.42 -1.15
N ARG A 170 -2.46 28.09 -0.66
CA ARG A 170 -2.06 29.42 -1.11
C ARG A 170 -1.42 29.19 -2.46
N SER A 171 -2.24 29.41 -3.48
CA SER A 171 -1.92 29.64 -4.88
C SER A 171 -0.41 29.62 -5.18
N THR A 172 0.12 28.45 -5.52
CA THR A 172 1.48 28.24 -6.07
C THR A 172 1.58 28.78 -7.50
N TRP A 173 0.97 29.94 -7.75
CA TRP A 173 0.81 30.55 -9.06
C TRP A 173 1.46 31.93 -9.04
N GLU A 174 2.54 32.09 -9.79
CA GLU A 174 3.13 33.41 -10.08
C GLU A 174 2.29 34.09 -11.17
N ILE A 175 1.71 35.24 -10.85
CA ILE A 175 0.83 35.98 -11.77
C ILE A 175 1.52 37.25 -12.26
N LYS A 176 1.63 37.41 -13.58
CA LYS A 176 2.22 38.59 -14.23
C LYS A 176 1.23 39.16 -15.25
N GLN A 177 0.83 40.42 -15.08
CA GLN A 177 -0.01 41.09 -16.07
C GLN A 177 0.81 41.41 -17.33
N LYS A 178 0.36 40.92 -18.48
CA LYS A 178 1.00 41.14 -19.80
C LYS A 178 0.39 42.35 -20.52
N SER A 179 -0.91 42.58 -20.38
CA SER A 179 -1.64 43.67 -21.06
C SER A 179 -2.96 44.01 -20.35
N ASP A 180 -3.79 44.87 -20.96
CA ASP A 180 -5.15 45.11 -20.48
C ASP A 180 -5.95 43.80 -20.48
N LYS A 181 -6.36 43.36 -19.29
CA LYS A 181 -7.12 42.12 -19.04
C LYS A 181 -6.42 40.81 -19.40
N LEU A 182 -5.13 40.80 -19.72
CA LEU A 182 -4.35 39.58 -20.02
C LEU A 182 -3.26 39.33 -18.98
N TYR A 183 -3.26 38.12 -18.41
CA TYR A 183 -2.38 37.70 -17.32
C TYR A 183 -1.70 36.39 -17.65
N SER A 184 -0.42 36.29 -17.33
CA SER A 184 0.36 35.05 -17.35
C SER A 184 0.33 34.44 -15.96
N VAL A 185 0.04 33.14 -15.87
CA VAL A 185 -0.02 32.37 -14.63
C VAL A 185 0.96 31.21 -14.76
N ALA A 186 1.98 31.13 -13.90
CA ALA A 186 2.99 30.09 -13.94
C ALA A 186 3.10 29.35 -12.60
N ASN A 187 3.26 28.03 -12.63
CA ASN A 187 3.41 27.24 -11.40
C ASN A 187 4.78 27.56 -10.77
N THR A 188 4.80 27.89 -9.48
CA THR A 188 6.03 28.19 -8.75
C THR A 188 6.94 26.98 -8.55
N LEU A 189 6.38 25.77 -8.60
CA LEU A 189 7.10 24.50 -8.44
C LEU A 189 7.56 23.92 -9.79
N ASP A 190 6.86 24.24 -10.87
CA ASP A 190 7.21 23.82 -12.24
C ASP A 190 7.07 25.00 -13.22
N PRO A 191 8.17 25.70 -13.54
CA PRO A 191 8.16 26.83 -14.47
C PRO A 191 7.75 26.47 -15.91
N THR A 192 7.71 25.17 -16.26
CA THR A 192 7.24 24.73 -17.58
C THR A 192 5.72 24.72 -17.69
N GLU A 193 5.03 24.68 -16.55
CA GLU A 193 3.58 24.78 -16.46
C GLU A 193 3.16 26.26 -16.39
N SER A 194 2.71 26.79 -17.53
CA SER A 194 2.24 28.17 -17.63
C SER A 194 1.01 28.31 -18.54
N TYR A 195 0.14 29.24 -18.17
CA TYR A 195 -1.12 29.51 -18.84
C TYR A 195 -1.35 31.01 -18.98
N ASP A 196 -2.11 31.40 -20.00
CA ASP A 196 -2.56 32.77 -20.19
C ASP A 196 -4.06 32.86 -19.89
N VAL A 197 -4.42 33.82 -19.04
CA VAL A 197 -5.78 34.10 -18.59
C VAL A 197 -6.20 35.47 -19.11
N PHE A 198 -7.34 35.50 -19.79
CA PHE A 198 -7.97 36.72 -20.28
C PHE A 198 -9.27 36.99 -19.50
N LEU A 199 -9.31 38.11 -18.78
CA LEU A 199 -10.46 38.58 -17.99
C LEU A 199 -11.39 39.52 -18.78
N GLY A 200 -11.39 39.43 -20.12
CA GLY A 200 -12.31 40.18 -20.96
C GLY A 200 -13.63 39.46 -21.21
N SER A 201 -14.34 39.87 -22.26
CA SER A 201 -15.53 39.19 -22.76
C SER A 201 -15.24 38.67 -24.17
N PRO A 202 -15.10 37.34 -24.36
CA PRO A 202 -15.32 36.26 -23.39
C PRO A 202 -14.15 36.06 -22.42
N LEU A 203 -14.45 35.65 -21.19
CA LEU A 203 -13.46 35.20 -20.21
C LEU A 203 -12.89 33.84 -20.65
N GLY A 204 -11.57 33.68 -20.56
CA GLY A 204 -10.90 32.47 -21.04
C GLY A 204 -9.54 32.23 -20.44
N CYS A 205 -9.12 30.96 -20.48
CA CYS A 205 -7.80 30.49 -20.07
C CYS A 205 -7.26 29.51 -21.12
N THR A 206 -5.96 29.53 -21.39
CA THR A 206 -5.31 28.61 -22.34
C THR A 206 -5.33 27.14 -21.89
N CYS A 207 -5.67 26.85 -20.63
CA CYS A 207 -5.89 25.48 -20.16
C CYS A 207 -7.19 24.85 -20.72
N GLY A 208 -8.04 25.62 -21.41
CA GLY A 208 -9.25 25.14 -22.09
C GLY A 208 -10.53 25.10 -21.25
N SER A 209 -10.43 25.34 -19.94
CA SER A 209 -11.56 25.30 -19.00
C SER A 209 -12.03 26.71 -18.61
N LYS A 210 -13.35 26.92 -18.51
CA LYS A 210 -13.96 28.21 -18.14
C LYS A 210 -13.95 28.49 -16.63
N ASP A 211 -13.87 27.43 -15.81
CA ASP A 211 -13.82 27.49 -14.35
C ASP A 211 -12.58 26.77 -13.83
N CYS A 212 -11.40 27.25 -14.22
CA CYS A 212 -10.12 26.67 -13.78
C CYS A 212 -9.50 27.45 -12.62
N GLU A 213 -8.59 26.79 -11.91
CA GLU A 213 -7.82 27.41 -10.84
C GLU A 213 -6.99 28.61 -11.31
N HIS A 214 -6.50 28.63 -12.55
CA HIS A 214 -5.76 29.77 -13.10
C HIS A 214 -6.60 31.05 -13.14
N ILE A 215 -7.88 30.95 -13.54
CA ILE A 215 -8.80 32.08 -13.54
C ILE A 215 -9.08 32.53 -12.10
N GLN A 216 -9.32 31.57 -11.20
CA GLN A 216 -9.52 31.89 -9.78
C GLN A 216 -8.28 32.54 -9.15
N ALA A 217 -7.08 32.14 -9.56
CA ALA A 217 -5.83 32.69 -9.07
C ALA A 217 -5.70 34.17 -9.47
N VAL A 218 -5.99 34.51 -10.73
CA VAL A 218 -5.97 35.90 -11.22
C VAL A 218 -7.10 36.74 -10.62
N LEU A 219 -8.25 36.15 -10.31
CA LEU A 219 -9.36 36.86 -9.64
C LEU A 219 -9.12 37.09 -8.14
N LYS A 220 -8.21 36.34 -7.52
CA LYS A 220 -7.87 36.43 -6.09
C LYS A 220 -6.67 37.33 -5.80
N THR A 221 -5.91 37.74 -6.82
CA THR A 221 -4.87 38.80 -6.74
C THR A 221 -5.49 40.19 -6.72
#